data_AF-A0A358HVE4-F1
#
_entry.id   AF-A0A358HVE4-F1
#
_cell.length_a   1.000
_cell.length_b   1.000
_cell.length_c   1.000
_cell.angle_alpha   90.00
_cell.angle_beta   90.00
_cell.angle_gamma   90.00
#
_symmetry.space_group_name_H-M   'P 1'
#
loop_
_entity.id
_entity.type
_entity.pdbx_description
1 polymer ?
#
loop_
_entity_poly.entity_id
_entity_poly.type
_entity_poly.pdbx_seq_one_letter_code
_entity_poly.pdbx_strand_id
1 'polypeptide(L)'
;MTQKQRQGPETLESDGENKPVGNARFSSSNRKNAQNAKDKQREANRPRRVTRDYLMNYATWYLERFAASRARLEKLMRGKIRLSAAEYGTDPEEAENWMKSVLSACEQAGFINDDAYAKGRARSLLRKGKAIRVIAADLSARGIASHQIDQAIKELKAEADQAAYDEVRGTDPNIAAAAAYARRRRLGPWRRPDIRDEKREKDMAALARQGFGYDTATRIINSDLDELNDLLSMIDGI
;
A
#
# COMPACT_ATOMS: atom_id res chain seq x y z
N MET A 1 65.27 23.89 23.49
CA MET A 1 64.23 24.10 24.52
C MET A 1 63.34 22.86 24.51
N THR A 2 63.35 22.15 25.63
CA THR A 2 63.19 20.69 25.72
C THR A 2 61.85 20.34 26.35
N GLN A 3 61.16 19.35 25.79
CA GLN A 3 59.97 18.69 26.34
C GLN A 3 60.28 17.95 27.65
N LYS A 4 59.39 18.03 28.64
CA LYS A 4 58.89 16.88 29.43
C LYS A 4 57.84 17.36 30.45
N GLN A 5 56.63 16.82 30.36
CA GLN A 5 55.74 16.69 31.51
C GLN A 5 55.58 15.20 31.82
N ARG A 6 55.91 14.83 33.06
CA ARG A 6 55.53 13.57 33.69
C ARG A 6 55.26 13.82 35.17
N GLN A 7 54.14 13.22 35.60
CA GLN A 7 53.84 12.61 36.90
C GLN A 7 53.48 13.52 38.09
N GLY A 8 52.31 13.24 38.67
CA GLY A 8 51.90 13.65 40.01
C GLY A 8 52.61 12.83 41.10
N PRO A 9 52.19 12.96 42.38
CA PRO A 9 51.64 11.77 43.05
C PRO A 9 50.61 12.03 44.18
N GLU A 10 49.84 10.96 44.45
CA GLU A 10 49.40 10.35 45.73
C GLU A 10 49.03 11.22 46.95
N THR A 11 47.75 11.23 47.32
CA THR A 11 47.05 10.44 48.39
C THR A 11 47.03 11.17 49.74
N LEU A 12 45.84 11.30 50.33
CA LEU A 12 45.62 11.20 51.78
C LEU A 12 44.13 10.94 52.06
N GLU A 13 43.93 9.98 52.96
CA GLU A 13 42.67 9.46 53.48
C GLU A 13 41.88 10.52 54.26
N SER A 14 40.54 10.37 54.31
CA SER A 14 39.78 10.80 55.49
C SER A 14 38.51 9.96 55.63
N ASP A 15 38.34 9.46 56.86
CA ASP A 15 37.26 8.62 57.35
C ASP A 15 35.87 9.26 57.27
N GLY A 16 34.86 8.39 57.13
CA GLY A 16 33.46 8.76 57.29
C GLY A 16 32.58 7.53 57.41
N GLU A 17 32.49 6.97 58.62
CA GLU A 17 31.44 6.02 58.99
C GLU A 17 30.05 6.61 58.73
N ASN A 18 29.18 5.87 58.03
CA ASN A 18 27.74 6.02 58.23
C ASN A 18 27.00 4.68 58.08
N LYS A 19 26.16 4.39 59.08
CA LYS A 19 25.47 3.12 59.35
C LYS A 19 24.45 2.72 58.27
N PRO A 20 24.07 1.42 58.21
CA PRO A 20 23.07 0.92 57.27
C PRO A 20 21.67 1.23 57.79
N VAL A 21 20.87 1.98 57.02
CA VAL A 21 19.42 2.11 57.28
C VAL A 21 18.67 1.85 55.99
N GLY A 22 17.83 0.82 56.04
CA GLY A 22 17.30 0.15 54.87
C GLY A 22 16.41 0.98 53.98
N ASN A 23 16.22 0.48 52.75
CA ASN A 23 14.99 0.71 52.02
C ASN A 23 14.63 -0.48 51.11
N ALA A 24 14.62 -1.69 51.67
CA ALA A 24 14.09 -2.87 51.00
C ALA A 24 12.56 -2.91 51.10
N ARG A 25 11.82 -1.93 50.53
CA ARG A 25 10.34 -2.00 50.50
C ARG A 25 9.62 -1.26 49.36
N PHE A 26 10.29 -0.45 48.52
CA PHE A 26 9.62 0.28 47.41
C PHE A 26 9.72 -0.33 46.00
N SER A 27 10.37 -1.49 45.85
CA SER A 27 10.60 -2.12 44.53
C SER A 27 9.49 -3.10 44.09
N SER A 28 8.71 -3.66 45.01
CA SER A 28 7.78 -4.76 44.68
C SER A 28 6.46 -4.27 44.08
N SER A 29 5.95 -3.11 44.52
CA SER A 29 4.71 -2.50 44.03
C SER A 29 4.85 -1.98 42.60
N ASN A 30 5.99 -1.37 42.25
CA ASN A 30 6.23 -0.85 40.90
C ASN A 30 6.41 -1.98 39.86
N ARG A 31 7.03 -3.10 40.25
CA ARG A 31 7.10 -4.31 39.40
C ARG A 31 5.74 -4.97 39.21
N LYS A 32 4.94 -5.09 40.28
CA LYS A 32 3.57 -5.65 40.19
C LYS A 32 2.66 -4.80 39.31
N ASN A 33 2.78 -3.47 39.37
CA ASN A 33 1.98 -2.56 38.54
C ASN A 33 2.40 -2.62 37.05
N ALA A 34 3.70 -2.70 36.77
CA ALA A 34 4.21 -2.89 35.41
C ALA A 34 3.83 -4.28 34.84
N GLN A 35 3.80 -5.31 35.68
CA GLN A 35 3.36 -6.66 35.29
C GLN A 35 1.85 -6.69 34.99
N ASN A 36 1.02 -6.10 35.86
CA ASN A 36 -0.43 -5.98 35.64
C ASN A 36 -0.78 -5.16 34.40
N ALA A 37 -0.05 -4.07 34.13
CA ALA A 37 -0.23 -3.29 32.92
C ALA A 37 0.12 -4.12 31.67
N LYS A 38 1.24 -4.87 31.71
CA LYS A 38 1.64 -5.78 30.63
C LYS A 38 0.65 -6.92 30.42
N ASP A 39 0.12 -7.51 31.48
CA ASP A 39 -0.83 -8.62 31.38
C ASP A 39 -2.21 -8.14 30.90
N LYS A 40 -2.70 -6.97 31.35
CA LYS A 40 -3.89 -6.33 30.76
C LYS A 40 -3.71 -5.99 29.28
N GLN A 41 -2.52 -5.53 28.91
CA GLN A 41 -2.21 -5.19 27.52
C GLN A 41 -2.06 -6.44 26.65
N ARG A 42 -1.60 -7.56 27.21
CA ARG A 42 -1.62 -8.88 26.56
C ARG A 42 -3.03 -9.41 26.39
N GLU A 43 -3.89 -9.30 27.41
CA GLU A 43 -5.31 -9.68 27.31
C GLU A 43 -6.07 -8.86 26.27
N ALA A 44 -5.83 -7.54 26.20
CA ALA A 44 -6.42 -6.69 25.17
C ALA A 44 -5.92 -7.01 23.75
N ASN A 45 -4.71 -7.55 23.63
CA ASN A 45 -4.11 -7.96 22.36
C ASN A 45 -4.35 -9.43 22.00
N ARG A 46 -5.08 -10.18 22.83
CA ARG A 46 -5.44 -11.55 22.48
C ARG A 46 -6.34 -11.52 21.24
N PRO A 47 -6.05 -12.36 20.22
CA PRO A 47 -6.95 -12.50 19.09
C PRO A 47 -8.32 -12.94 19.58
N ARG A 48 -9.39 -12.59 18.87
CA ARG A 48 -10.73 -13.08 19.21
C ARG A 48 -10.89 -14.51 18.69
N ARG A 49 -11.68 -15.32 19.41
CA ARG A 49 -12.09 -16.64 18.92
C ARG A 49 -12.91 -16.47 17.64
N VAL A 50 -12.48 -17.14 16.58
CA VAL A 50 -13.17 -17.12 15.30
C VAL A 50 -14.41 -17.99 15.36
N THR A 51 -15.52 -17.44 14.90
CA THR A 51 -16.79 -18.09 14.62
C THR A 51 -17.30 -17.59 13.27
N ARG A 52 -18.32 -18.24 12.69
CA ARG A 52 -18.96 -17.75 11.47
C ARG A 52 -19.46 -16.31 11.61
N ASP A 53 -20.16 -16.00 12.70
CA ASP A 53 -20.69 -14.65 12.94
C ASP A 53 -19.59 -13.61 13.14
N TYR A 54 -18.49 -13.98 13.79
CA TYR A 54 -17.32 -13.12 13.89
C TYR A 54 -16.74 -12.79 12.50
N LEU A 55 -16.63 -13.77 11.61
CA LEU A 55 -16.15 -13.56 10.24
C LEU A 55 -17.13 -12.71 9.42
N MET A 56 -18.43 -12.93 9.57
CA MET A 56 -19.47 -12.12 8.92
C MET A 56 -19.38 -10.66 9.38
N ASN A 57 -19.36 -10.41 10.70
CA ASN A 57 -19.24 -9.06 11.25
C ASN A 57 -17.94 -8.37 10.80
N TYR A 58 -16.84 -9.13 10.73
CA TYR A 58 -15.58 -8.61 10.21
C TYR A 58 -15.67 -8.25 8.72
N ALA A 59 -16.31 -9.09 7.90
CA ALA A 59 -16.53 -8.83 6.48
C ALA A 59 -17.34 -7.55 6.27
N THR A 60 -18.49 -7.43 6.94
CA THR A 60 -19.38 -6.28 6.85
C THR A 60 -18.64 -5.00 7.23
N TRP A 61 -18.02 -4.98 8.41
CA TRP A 61 -17.24 -3.82 8.87
C TRP A 61 -16.12 -3.43 7.89
N TYR A 62 -15.47 -4.41 7.26
CA TYR A 62 -14.39 -4.15 6.32
C TYR A 62 -14.91 -3.57 4.99
N LEU A 63 -15.96 -4.18 4.43
CA LEU A 63 -16.54 -3.83 3.13
C LEU A 63 -17.31 -2.50 3.17
N GLU A 64 -17.87 -2.12 4.31
CA GLU A 64 -18.45 -0.78 4.53
C GLU A 64 -17.44 0.35 4.31
N ARG A 65 -16.15 0.09 4.54
CA ARG A 65 -15.10 1.11 4.56
C ARG A 65 -14.17 1.02 3.36
N PHE A 66 -14.00 -0.18 2.80
CA PHE A 66 -12.99 -0.45 1.80
C PHE A 66 -13.56 -1.29 0.65
N ALA A 67 -13.36 -0.82 -0.57
CA ALA A 67 -13.50 -1.68 -1.74
C ALA A 67 -12.38 -2.74 -1.72
N ALA A 68 -12.76 -4.02 -1.85
CA ALA A 68 -11.83 -5.14 -1.80
C ALA A 68 -12.24 -6.26 -2.74
N SER A 69 -11.24 -6.99 -3.25
CA SER A 69 -11.46 -8.23 -3.98
C SER A 69 -11.79 -9.38 -3.03
N ARG A 70 -12.41 -10.44 -3.56
CA ARG A 70 -12.64 -11.69 -2.82
C ARG A 70 -11.35 -12.20 -2.19
N ALA A 71 -10.30 -12.35 -2.99
CA ALA A 71 -9.01 -12.87 -2.55
C ALA A 71 -8.35 -12.02 -1.46
N ARG A 72 -8.57 -10.70 -1.48
CA ARG A 72 -8.08 -9.80 -0.42
C ARG A 72 -8.77 -10.08 0.90
N LEU A 73 -10.11 -10.19 0.89
CA LEU A 73 -10.87 -10.46 2.10
C LEU A 73 -10.56 -11.85 2.64
N GLU A 74 -10.45 -12.85 1.76
CA GLU A 74 -10.02 -14.20 2.11
C GLU A 74 -8.66 -14.20 2.83
N LYS A 75 -7.65 -13.52 2.26
CA LYS A 75 -6.32 -13.41 2.90
C LYS A 75 -6.38 -12.80 4.29
N LEU A 76 -7.23 -11.79 4.49
CA LEU A 76 -7.42 -11.15 5.79
C LEU A 76 -8.07 -12.11 6.79
N MET A 77 -9.11 -12.82 6.37
CA MET A 77 -9.82 -13.82 7.19
C MET A 77 -8.92 -15.00 7.57
N ARG A 78 -8.14 -15.53 6.63
CA ARG A 78 -7.12 -16.57 6.92
C ARG A 78 -6.13 -16.12 7.99
N GLY A 79 -5.74 -14.85 7.96
CA GLY A 79 -4.92 -14.25 9.02
C GLY A 79 -5.58 -14.31 10.40
N LYS A 80 -6.90 -14.06 10.48
CA LYS A 80 -7.67 -14.15 11.73
C LYS A 80 -7.84 -15.59 12.19
N ILE A 81 -8.15 -16.51 11.28
CA ILE A 81 -8.29 -17.95 11.55
C ILE A 81 -6.99 -18.48 12.16
N ARG A 82 -5.85 -18.21 11.52
CA ARG A 82 -4.53 -18.65 12.01
C ARG A 82 -4.24 -18.18 13.44
N LEU A 83 -4.56 -16.93 13.75
CA LEU A 83 -4.35 -16.39 15.10
C LEU A 83 -5.30 -17.01 16.13
N SER A 84 -6.56 -17.26 15.76
CA SER A 84 -7.53 -17.93 16.63
C SER A 84 -7.18 -19.39 16.88
N ALA A 85 -6.73 -20.11 15.84
CA ALA A 85 -6.29 -21.50 15.97
C ALA A 85 -5.11 -21.63 16.94
N ALA A 86 -4.13 -20.72 16.85
CA ALA A 86 -2.97 -20.70 17.74
C ALA A 86 -3.33 -20.41 19.21
N GLU A 87 -4.31 -19.55 19.47
CA GLU A 87 -4.70 -19.16 20.84
C GLU A 87 -5.74 -20.09 21.47
N TYR A 88 -6.72 -20.56 20.69
CA TYR A 88 -7.92 -21.24 21.20
C TYR A 88 -8.11 -22.66 20.70
N GLY A 89 -7.19 -23.19 19.88
CA GLY A 89 -7.33 -24.52 19.27
C GLY A 89 -8.53 -24.63 18.33
N THR A 90 -8.96 -23.53 17.71
CA THR A 90 -10.02 -23.55 16.70
C THR A 90 -9.64 -24.50 15.57
N ASP A 91 -10.55 -25.39 15.18
CA ASP A 91 -10.35 -26.27 14.02
C ASP A 91 -10.19 -25.43 12.74
N PRO A 92 -9.03 -25.49 12.08
CA PRO A 92 -8.80 -24.74 10.85
C PRO A 92 -9.77 -25.12 9.73
N GLU A 93 -10.18 -26.38 9.62
CA GLU A 93 -11.03 -26.84 8.53
C GLU A 93 -12.46 -26.28 8.67
N GLU A 94 -13.05 -26.41 9.85
CA GLU A 94 -14.35 -25.80 10.17
C GLU A 94 -14.31 -24.27 9.96
N ALA A 95 -13.26 -23.60 10.43
CA ALA A 95 -13.12 -22.15 10.27
C ALA A 95 -12.96 -21.72 8.80
N GLU A 96 -12.29 -22.52 7.97
CA GLU A 96 -12.22 -22.29 6.53
C GLU A 96 -13.59 -22.46 5.85
N ASN A 97 -14.40 -23.42 6.28
CA ASN A 97 -15.76 -23.61 5.77
C ASN A 97 -16.66 -22.43 6.13
N TRP A 98 -16.56 -21.89 7.35
CA TRP A 98 -17.24 -20.65 7.71
C TRP A 98 -16.80 -19.47 6.84
N MET A 99 -15.50 -19.30 6.62
CA MET A 99 -14.97 -18.25 5.75
C MET A 99 -15.51 -18.37 4.33
N LYS A 100 -15.48 -19.55 3.71
CA LYS A 100 -16.03 -19.78 2.36
C LYS A 100 -17.52 -19.44 2.30
N SER A 101 -18.29 -19.84 3.31
CA SER A 101 -19.72 -19.51 3.44
C SER A 101 -19.94 -17.99 3.51
N VAL A 102 -19.16 -17.28 4.33
CA VAL A 102 -19.27 -15.81 4.47
C VAL A 102 -18.89 -15.11 3.17
N LEU A 103 -17.79 -15.49 2.53
CA LEU A 103 -17.36 -14.90 1.25
C LEU A 103 -18.43 -15.07 0.16
N SER A 104 -19.03 -16.27 0.07
CA SER A 104 -20.12 -16.54 -0.86
C SER A 104 -21.37 -15.72 -0.55
N ALA A 105 -21.73 -15.56 0.73
CA ALA A 105 -22.85 -14.71 1.12
C ALA A 105 -22.60 -13.24 0.75
N CYS A 106 -21.38 -12.72 0.95
CA CYS A 106 -21.02 -11.36 0.57
C CYS A 106 -21.06 -11.14 -0.96
N GLU A 107 -20.66 -12.13 -1.76
CA GLU A 107 -20.78 -12.06 -3.22
C GLU A 107 -22.24 -12.09 -3.69
N GLN A 108 -23.05 -13.00 -3.17
CA GLN A 108 -24.47 -13.11 -3.51
C GLN A 108 -25.24 -11.84 -3.13
N ALA A 109 -24.88 -11.21 -2.02
CA ALA A 109 -25.43 -9.93 -1.60
C ALA A 109 -24.87 -8.72 -2.38
N GLY A 110 -23.90 -8.93 -3.28
CA GLY A 110 -23.30 -7.88 -4.12
C GLY A 110 -22.28 -7.00 -3.41
N PHE A 111 -21.89 -7.32 -2.17
CA PHE A 111 -20.84 -6.58 -1.45
C PHE A 111 -19.44 -6.85 -2.00
N ILE A 112 -19.24 -8.01 -2.62
CA ILE A 112 -18.01 -8.37 -3.34
C ILE A 112 -18.36 -8.51 -4.81
N ASN A 113 -17.68 -7.75 -5.65
CA ASN A 113 -17.76 -7.85 -7.09
C ASN A 113 -16.37 -7.57 -7.68
N ASP A 114 -15.67 -8.63 -8.07
CA ASP A 114 -14.30 -8.55 -8.56
C ASP A 114 -14.20 -7.81 -9.91
N ASP A 115 -15.23 -7.88 -10.76
CA ASP A 115 -15.26 -7.16 -12.04
C ASP A 115 -15.39 -5.64 -11.82
N ALA A 116 -16.35 -5.24 -10.99
CA ALA A 116 -16.55 -3.84 -10.63
C ALA A 116 -15.32 -3.28 -9.89
N TYR A 117 -14.73 -4.09 -9.00
CA TYR A 117 -13.49 -3.76 -8.33
C TYR A 117 -12.34 -3.54 -9.32
N ALA A 118 -12.14 -4.48 -10.24
CA ALA A 118 -11.07 -4.41 -11.25
C ALA A 118 -11.22 -3.17 -12.12
N LYS A 119 -12.43 -2.90 -12.62
CA LYS A 119 -12.75 -1.72 -13.43
C LYS A 119 -12.46 -0.41 -12.69
N GLY A 120 -13.05 -0.20 -11.51
CA GLY A 120 -12.86 1.03 -10.74
C GLY A 120 -11.40 1.25 -10.35
N ARG A 121 -10.68 0.16 -10.05
CA ARG A 121 -9.27 0.23 -9.72
C ARG A 121 -8.38 0.53 -10.92
N ALA A 122 -8.65 -0.08 -12.07
CA ALA A 122 -7.93 0.16 -13.31
C ALA A 122 -8.05 1.63 -13.73
N ARG A 123 -9.26 2.18 -13.70
CA ARG A 123 -9.55 3.62 -13.89
C ARG A 123 -8.71 4.52 -12.98
N SER A 124 -8.73 4.24 -11.66
CA SER A 124 -7.97 5.02 -10.69
C SER A 124 -6.46 5.01 -10.95
N LEU A 125 -5.91 3.85 -11.35
CA LEU A 125 -4.48 3.72 -11.62
C LEU A 125 -4.08 4.38 -12.95
N LEU A 126 -4.93 4.29 -13.98
CA LEU A 126 -4.70 4.95 -15.25
C LEU A 126 -4.62 6.47 -15.07
N ARG A 127 -5.57 7.08 -14.35
CA ARG A 127 -5.53 8.52 -13.99
C ARG A 127 -4.28 8.93 -13.22
N LYS A 128 -3.76 8.03 -12.38
CA LYS A 128 -2.51 8.26 -11.64
C LYS A 128 -1.26 8.18 -12.53
N GLY A 129 -1.43 7.82 -13.79
CA GLY A 129 -0.38 7.67 -14.78
C GLY A 129 0.41 6.37 -14.60
N LYS A 130 -0.29 5.26 -14.40
CA LYS A 130 0.29 3.90 -14.39
C LYS A 130 0.13 3.27 -15.76
N ALA A 131 1.17 2.59 -16.24
CA ALA A 131 1.09 1.84 -17.49
C ALA A 131 0.09 0.68 -17.39
N ILE A 132 -0.57 0.33 -18.49
CA ILE A 132 -1.58 -0.76 -18.54
C ILE A 132 -1.02 -2.08 -18.00
N ARG A 133 0.23 -2.42 -18.34
CA ARG A 133 0.89 -3.63 -17.80
C ARG A 133 1.06 -3.60 -16.27
N VAL A 134 1.30 -2.42 -15.70
CA VAL A 134 1.42 -2.25 -14.24
C VAL A 134 0.06 -2.35 -13.58
N ILE A 135 -0.98 -1.85 -14.24
CA ILE A 135 -2.37 -2.02 -13.80
C ILE A 135 -2.74 -3.51 -13.77
N ALA A 136 -2.46 -4.25 -14.84
CA ALA A 136 -2.69 -5.69 -14.92
C ALA A 136 -1.98 -6.45 -13.78
N ALA A 137 -0.70 -6.12 -13.55
CA ALA A 137 0.08 -6.72 -12.47
C ALA A 137 -0.48 -6.39 -11.07
N ASP A 138 -0.93 -5.15 -10.83
CA ASP A 138 -1.55 -4.77 -9.55
C ASP A 138 -2.89 -5.48 -9.31
N LEU A 139 -3.70 -5.69 -10.35
CA LEU A 139 -4.93 -6.48 -10.27
C LEU A 139 -4.65 -7.96 -10.00
N SER A 140 -3.67 -8.54 -10.69
CA SER A 140 -3.23 -9.92 -10.46
C SER A 140 -2.71 -10.12 -9.03
N ALA A 141 -1.91 -9.18 -8.51
CA ALA A 141 -1.44 -9.20 -7.12
C ALA A 141 -2.57 -9.10 -6.07
N ARG A 142 -3.77 -8.70 -6.50
CA ARG A 142 -5.00 -8.64 -5.68
C ARG A 142 -5.89 -9.87 -5.83
N GLY A 143 -5.43 -10.85 -6.60
CA GLY A 143 -6.12 -12.12 -6.82
C GLY A 143 -7.32 -12.01 -7.77
N ILE A 144 -7.35 -11.00 -8.63
CA ILE A 144 -8.33 -10.93 -9.72
C ILE A 144 -7.97 -11.94 -10.80
N ALA A 145 -8.95 -12.67 -11.31
CA ALA A 145 -8.71 -13.70 -12.32
C ALA A 145 -8.31 -13.07 -13.67
N SER A 146 -7.48 -13.78 -14.45
CA SER A 146 -6.93 -13.25 -15.72
C SER A 146 -8.01 -12.74 -16.66
N HIS A 147 -9.10 -13.50 -16.85
CA HIS A 147 -10.18 -13.10 -17.74
C HIS A 147 -10.87 -11.79 -17.30
N GLN A 148 -10.99 -11.54 -16.00
CA GLN A 148 -11.55 -10.30 -15.46
C GLN A 148 -10.58 -9.13 -15.63
N ILE A 149 -9.27 -9.39 -15.53
CA ILE A 149 -8.22 -8.40 -15.82
C ILE A 149 -8.29 -8.00 -17.30
N ASP A 150 -8.34 -8.99 -18.20
CA ASP A 150 -8.41 -8.78 -19.64
C ASP A 150 -9.66 -7.99 -20.02
N GLN A 151 -10.81 -8.35 -19.43
CA GLN A 151 -12.07 -7.64 -19.62
C GLN A 151 -12.00 -6.20 -19.08
N ALA A 152 -11.49 -6.00 -17.86
CA ALA A 152 -11.36 -4.67 -17.27
C ALA A 152 -10.42 -3.75 -18.08
N ILE A 153 -9.33 -4.30 -18.63
CA ILE A 153 -8.42 -3.55 -19.51
C ILE A 153 -9.08 -3.22 -20.84
N LYS A 154 -9.82 -4.16 -21.43
CA LYS A 154 -10.57 -3.94 -22.67
C LYS A 154 -11.59 -2.82 -22.50
N GLU A 155 -12.37 -2.85 -21.43
CA GLU A 155 -13.34 -1.81 -21.10
C GLU A 155 -12.67 -0.46 -20.82
N LEU A 156 -11.58 -0.46 -20.04
CA LEU A 156 -10.81 0.75 -19.77
C LEU A 156 -10.31 1.41 -21.07
N LYS A 157 -9.84 0.60 -22.02
CA LYS A 157 -9.39 1.10 -23.32
C LYS A 157 -10.53 1.70 -24.14
N ALA A 158 -11.67 1.02 -24.20
CA ALA A 158 -12.84 1.52 -24.91
C ALA A 158 -13.38 2.82 -24.31
N GLU A 159 -13.40 2.92 -22.97
CA GLU A 159 -13.83 4.14 -22.28
C GLU A 159 -12.87 5.32 -22.52
N ALA A 160 -11.56 5.06 -22.48
CA ALA A 160 -10.55 6.07 -22.80
C ALA A 160 -10.68 6.58 -24.23
N ASP A 161 -10.95 5.68 -25.18
CA ASP A 161 -11.15 6.01 -26.59
C ASP A 161 -12.42 6.83 -26.82
N GLN A 162 -13.49 6.54 -26.07
CA GLN A 162 -14.73 7.31 -26.11
C GLN A 162 -14.57 8.71 -25.51
N ALA A 163 -13.76 8.85 -24.46
CA ALA A 163 -13.46 10.14 -23.82
C ALA A 163 -12.50 11.02 -24.66
N ALA A 164 -11.78 10.43 -25.61
CA ALA A 164 -10.79 11.09 -26.44
C ALA A 164 -11.43 12.14 -27.36
N TYR A 165 -10.71 13.25 -27.57
CA TYR A 165 -10.96 14.14 -28.71
C TYR A 165 -10.74 13.38 -30.04
N ASP A 166 -11.38 13.86 -31.10
CA ASP A 166 -11.39 13.16 -32.39
C ASP A 166 -9.97 13.01 -32.97
N GLU A 167 -9.07 13.95 -32.70
CA GLU A 167 -7.66 13.95 -33.16
C GLU A 167 -6.82 12.82 -32.54
N VAL A 168 -7.16 12.39 -31.33
CA VAL A 168 -6.40 11.37 -30.58
C VAL A 168 -7.19 10.07 -30.38
N ARG A 169 -8.41 9.97 -30.92
CA ARG A 169 -9.18 8.72 -30.93
C ARG A 169 -8.42 7.62 -31.68
N GLY A 170 -8.52 6.39 -31.19
CA GLY A 170 -7.75 5.22 -31.64
C GLY A 170 -6.34 5.13 -31.06
N THR A 171 -5.89 6.12 -30.28
CA THR A 171 -4.57 6.10 -29.63
C THR A 171 -4.56 5.14 -28.45
N ASP A 172 -3.43 4.49 -28.19
CA ASP A 172 -3.26 3.67 -26.98
C ASP A 172 -3.35 4.54 -25.71
N PRO A 173 -4.31 4.29 -24.81
CA PRO A 173 -4.46 5.02 -23.54
C PRO A 173 -3.23 4.94 -22.64
N ASN A 174 -2.32 3.99 -22.89
CA ASN A 174 -1.04 3.90 -22.22
C ASN A 174 -0.16 5.15 -22.47
N ILE A 175 -0.28 5.80 -23.64
CA ILE A 175 0.42 7.04 -23.97
C ILE A 175 -0.18 8.21 -23.17
N ALA A 176 -1.51 8.30 -23.13
CA ALA A 176 -2.22 9.29 -22.33
C ALA A 176 -1.92 9.17 -20.82
N ALA A 177 -1.80 7.95 -20.30
CA ALA A 177 -1.38 7.71 -18.92
C ALA A 177 0.05 8.20 -18.65
N ALA A 178 0.97 8.07 -19.61
CA ALA A 178 2.32 8.60 -19.49
C ALA A 178 2.32 10.14 -19.47
N ALA A 179 1.50 10.78 -20.31
CA ALA A 179 1.26 12.22 -20.27
C ALA A 179 0.71 12.66 -18.89
N ALA A 180 -0.29 11.96 -18.35
CA ALA A 180 -0.87 12.25 -17.04
C ALA A 180 0.17 12.15 -15.91
N TYR A 181 1.05 11.15 -15.95
CA TYR A 181 2.16 11.04 -15.00
C TYR A 181 3.13 12.22 -15.12
N ALA A 182 3.53 12.54 -16.34
CA ALA A 182 4.48 13.62 -16.63
C ALA A 182 3.92 14.99 -16.23
N ARG A 183 2.65 15.30 -16.52
CA ARG A 183 1.92 16.49 -16.03
C ARG A 183 1.98 16.59 -14.51
N ARG A 184 1.56 15.53 -13.81
CA ARG A 184 1.49 15.50 -12.34
C ARG A 184 2.86 15.66 -11.67
N ARG A 185 3.92 15.15 -12.31
CA ARG A 185 5.30 15.20 -11.79
C ARG A 185 6.14 16.34 -12.37
N ARG A 186 5.58 17.17 -13.26
CA ARG A 186 6.26 18.26 -13.97
C ARG A 186 7.54 17.79 -14.67
N LEU A 187 7.42 16.72 -15.46
CA LEU A 187 8.50 16.15 -16.26
C LEU A 187 8.51 16.75 -17.67
N GLY A 188 9.67 16.74 -18.33
CA GLY A 188 9.80 17.04 -19.76
C GLY A 188 9.12 18.37 -20.15
N PRO A 189 8.07 18.35 -21.00
CA PRO A 189 7.39 19.57 -21.47
C PRO A 189 6.80 20.45 -20.36
N TRP A 190 6.42 19.88 -19.22
CA TRP A 190 5.91 20.63 -18.06
C TRP A 190 7.02 21.16 -17.14
N ARG A 191 8.29 20.87 -17.45
CA ARG A 191 9.45 21.41 -16.75
C ARG A 191 9.84 22.75 -17.37
N ARG A 192 10.51 23.59 -16.58
CA ARG A 192 11.06 24.85 -17.10
C ARG A 192 12.10 24.55 -18.22
N PRO A 193 12.11 25.32 -19.33
CA PRO A 193 12.98 25.05 -20.47
C PRO A 193 14.48 25.02 -20.14
N ASP A 194 14.94 25.87 -19.21
CA ASP A 194 16.34 26.05 -18.83
C ASP A 194 16.99 24.81 -18.18
N ILE A 195 16.18 23.88 -17.67
CA ILE A 195 16.67 22.67 -16.99
C ILE A 195 16.18 21.38 -17.67
N ARG A 196 15.47 21.47 -18.81
CA ARG A 196 14.83 20.31 -19.44
C ARG A 196 15.85 19.29 -19.93
N ASP A 197 16.92 19.75 -20.60
CA ASP A 197 17.95 18.88 -21.14
C ASP A 197 18.75 18.19 -20.03
N GLU A 198 19.14 18.95 -18.99
CA GLU A 198 19.88 18.42 -17.83
C GLU A 198 19.08 17.36 -17.05
N LYS A 199 17.74 17.48 -17.02
CA LYS A 199 16.86 16.53 -16.32
C LYS A 199 16.28 15.44 -17.24
N ARG A 200 16.58 15.45 -18.54
CA ARG A 200 15.97 14.55 -19.52
C ARG A 200 16.10 13.08 -19.13
N GLU A 201 17.30 12.63 -18.77
CA GLU A 201 17.52 11.23 -18.34
C GLU A 201 16.77 10.89 -17.05
N LYS A 202 16.68 11.83 -16.10
CA LYS A 202 15.95 11.64 -14.85
C LYS A 202 14.44 11.51 -15.11
N ASP A 203 13.92 12.28 -16.05
CA ASP A 203 12.53 12.26 -16.46
C ASP A 203 12.18 10.95 -17.19
N MET A 204 13.06 10.52 -18.11
CA MET A 204 12.96 9.20 -18.76
C MET A 204 12.95 8.06 -17.75
N ALA A 205 13.87 8.08 -16.77
CA ALA A 205 13.92 7.07 -15.71
C ALA A 205 12.67 7.10 -14.81
N ALA A 206 12.07 8.27 -14.59
CA ALA A 206 10.84 8.39 -13.81
C ALA A 206 9.64 7.74 -14.51
N LEU A 207 9.53 7.86 -15.84
CA LEU A 207 8.52 7.20 -16.66
C LEU A 207 8.74 5.68 -16.73
N ALA A 208 9.99 5.24 -16.90
CA ALA A 208 10.34 3.82 -16.90
C ALA A 208 9.92 3.12 -15.59
N ARG A 209 10.10 3.77 -14.43
CA ARG A 209 9.64 3.26 -13.12
C ARG A 209 8.11 3.16 -12.99
N GLN A 210 7.34 3.85 -13.82
CA GLN A 210 5.88 3.66 -13.90
C GLN A 210 5.46 2.57 -14.88
N GLY A 211 6.42 1.91 -15.52
CA GLY A 211 6.20 0.84 -16.47
C GLY A 211 6.02 1.32 -17.90
N PHE A 212 6.40 2.55 -18.26
CA PHE A 212 6.38 2.97 -19.67
C PHE A 212 7.63 2.47 -20.41
N GLY A 213 7.47 2.12 -21.69
CA GLY A 213 8.58 1.74 -22.56
C GLY A 213 9.42 2.95 -22.98
N TYR A 214 10.58 2.71 -23.58
CA TYR A 214 11.48 3.76 -24.04
C TYR A 214 10.82 4.68 -25.08
N ASP A 215 10.10 4.11 -26.05
CA ASP A 215 9.45 4.89 -27.12
C ASP A 215 8.35 5.79 -26.57
N THR A 216 7.49 5.27 -25.70
CA THR A 216 6.46 6.08 -25.02
C THR A 216 7.09 7.18 -24.20
N ALA A 217 8.13 6.87 -23.43
CA ALA A 217 8.79 7.88 -22.61
C ALA A 217 9.44 8.97 -23.47
N THR A 218 10.12 8.58 -24.55
CA THR A 218 10.76 9.50 -25.48
C THR A 218 9.74 10.40 -26.16
N ARG A 219 8.62 9.83 -26.63
CA ARG A 219 7.51 10.59 -27.21
C ARG A 219 7.04 11.68 -26.24
N ILE A 220 6.63 11.29 -25.02
CA ILE A 220 6.12 12.24 -24.03
C ILE A 220 7.14 13.33 -23.65
N ILE A 221 8.42 12.98 -23.54
CA ILE A 221 9.45 13.94 -23.16
C ILE A 221 9.80 14.91 -24.31
N ASN A 222 9.57 14.52 -25.56
CA ASN A 222 9.90 15.33 -26.73
C ASN A 222 8.68 16.07 -27.33
N SER A 223 7.45 15.69 -26.99
CA SER A 223 6.22 16.38 -27.43
C SER A 223 6.14 17.82 -26.91
N ASP A 224 5.28 18.62 -27.54
CA ASP A 224 4.85 19.92 -27.03
C ASP A 224 3.65 19.79 -26.09
N LEU A 225 3.25 20.90 -25.48
CA LEU A 225 2.15 20.89 -24.51
C LEU A 225 0.78 20.71 -25.16
N ASP A 226 0.60 21.11 -26.42
CA ASP A 226 -0.68 21.04 -27.10
C ASP A 226 -1.02 19.59 -27.46
N GLU A 227 -0.08 18.85 -28.06
CA GLU A 227 -0.23 17.39 -28.31
C GLU A 227 -0.51 16.64 -27.01
N LEU A 228 0.18 17.02 -25.93
CA LEU A 228 -0.01 16.39 -24.63
C LEU A 228 -1.35 16.72 -23.99
N ASN A 229 -1.89 17.92 -24.21
CA ASN A 229 -3.21 18.29 -23.72
C ASN A 229 -4.30 17.50 -24.44
N ASP A 230 -4.16 17.28 -25.75
CA ASP A 230 -5.08 16.44 -26.51
C ASP A 230 -5.06 15.00 -25.97
N LEU A 231 -3.88 14.43 -25.74
CA LEU A 231 -3.74 13.11 -25.10
C LEU A 231 -4.39 13.04 -23.72
N LEU A 232 -4.36 14.13 -22.94
CA LEU A 232 -4.93 14.17 -21.60
C LEU A 232 -6.46 14.14 -21.60
N SER A 233 -7.13 14.51 -22.71
CA SER A 233 -8.59 14.37 -22.86
C SER A 233 -9.07 12.95 -22.58
N MET A 234 -8.29 11.95 -23.02
CA MET A 234 -8.57 10.53 -22.81
C MET A 234 -8.60 10.15 -21.32
N ILE A 235 -7.88 10.87 -20.46
CA ILE A 235 -7.76 10.56 -19.03
C ILE A 235 -8.76 11.36 -18.20
N ASP A 236 -8.98 12.62 -18.57
CA ASP A 236 -9.79 13.55 -17.80
C ASP A 236 -11.30 13.18 -17.90
N GLY A 237 -11.72 12.41 -18.92
CA GLY A 237 -13.09 11.90 -19.08
C GLY A 237 -13.40 10.51 -18.50
N ILE A 238 -12.39 9.77 -18.02
CA ILE A 238 -12.55 8.47 -17.32
C ILE A 238 -12.71 8.76 -15.84
#